data_AF-A0A3C0Z1I0-F1
#
_entry.id   AF-A0A3C0Z1I0-F1
#
_cell.length_a   1.000
_cell.length_b   1.000
_cell.length_c   1.000
_cell.angle_alpha   90.00
_cell.angle_beta   90.00
_cell.angle_gamma   90.00
#
_symmetry.space_group_name_H-M   'P 1'
#
loop_
_entity.id
_entity.type
_entity.pdbx_description
1 polymer ?
#
loop_
_entity_poly.entity_id
_entity_poly.type
_entity_poly.pdbx_seq_one_letter_code
_entity_poly.pdbx_strand_id
1 'polypeptide(L)' 'LSVGMVAEVAAESDVIMLLIPDHTQSEIYRESVLPNLLPGKTLMFAHGFNIHYEAIKPPESVDVSMVAPKAPGH' A
#
# COMPACT_ATOMS: atom_id res chain seq x y z
N LEU A 1 -13.14 12.59 9.27
CA LEU A 1 -12.08 11.68 8.76
C LEU A 1 -11.29 11.21 9.97
N SER A 2 -11.14 9.91 10.16
CA SER A 2 -10.25 9.36 11.19
C SER A 2 -8.80 9.51 10.71
N VAL A 3 -7.91 9.81 11.64
CA VAL A 3 -6.46 9.82 11.43
C VAL A 3 -5.87 8.94 12.51
N GLY A 4 -4.99 8.02 12.13
CA GLY A 4 -4.44 7.02 13.04
C GLY A 4 -3.08 6.53 12.59
N MET A 5 -2.51 5.60 13.36
CA MET A 5 -1.25 4.98 13.00
C MET A 5 -1.44 4.07 11.78
N VAL A 6 -0.39 3.89 10.96
CA VAL A 6 -0.46 3.11 9.72
C VAL A 6 -1.02 1.71 9.97
N ALA A 7 -0.55 1.02 11.01
CA ALA A 7 -1.00 -0.32 11.35
C ALA A 7 -2.49 -0.38 11.73
N GLU A 8 -2.97 0.60 12.48
CA GLU A 8 -4.38 0.68 12.93
C GLU A 8 -5.30 0.89 11.72
N VAL A 9 -4.99 1.88 10.89
CA VAL A 9 -5.80 2.20 9.71
C VAL A 9 -5.73 1.08 8.67
N ALA A 10 -4.57 0.43 8.50
CA ALA A 10 -4.43 -0.73 7.60
C ALA A 10 -5.30 -1.93 8.03
N ALA A 11 -5.43 -2.17 9.34
CA ALA A 11 -6.30 -3.24 9.86
C ALA A 11 -7.77 -3.00 9.50
N GLU A 12 -8.24 -1.75 9.64
CA GLU A 12 -9.64 -1.36 9.42
C GLU A 12 -10.00 -1.15 7.94
N SER A 13 -9.02 -0.98 7.04
CA SER A 13 -9.27 -0.60 5.64
C SER A 13 -9.43 -1.79 4.71
N ASP A 14 -10.45 -1.80 3.86
CA ASP A 14 -10.59 -2.77 2.76
C ASP A 14 -9.65 -2.44 1.58
N VAL A 15 -9.38 -1.14 1.37
CA VAL A 15 -8.51 -0.63 0.31
C VAL A 15 -7.42 0.25 0.93
N ILE A 16 -6.16 -0.08 0.65
CA ILE A 16 -4.99 0.59 1.20
C ILE A 16 -4.19 1.19 0.06
N MET A 17 -4.08 2.52 0.00
CA MET A 17 -3.28 3.22 -1.03
C MET A 17 -1.97 3.76 -0.46
N LEU A 18 -0.84 3.26 -0.95
CA LEU A 18 0.48 3.72 -0.56
C LEU A 18 0.90 4.93 -1.40
N LEU A 19 0.90 6.11 -0.76
CA LEU A 19 1.28 7.40 -1.35
C LEU A 19 2.51 8.05 -0.68
N ILE A 20 3.25 7.27 0.10
CA ILE A 20 4.54 7.68 0.68
C ILE A 20 5.68 7.51 -0.35
N PRO A 21 6.86 8.14 -0.15
CA PRO A 21 7.98 8.05 -1.09
C PRO A 21 8.41 6.61 -1.39
N ASP A 22 8.74 6.31 -2.66
CA ASP A 22 9.03 4.94 -3.12
C ASP A 22 10.13 4.23 -2.31
N HIS A 23 11.16 4.95 -1.87
CA HIS A 23 12.28 4.38 -1.13
C HIS A 23 11.95 4.00 0.32
N THR A 24 10.87 4.53 0.90
CA THR A 24 10.42 4.18 2.27
C THR A 24 9.25 3.21 2.30
N GLN A 25 8.60 2.96 1.14
CA GLN A 25 7.42 2.09 1.06
C GLN A 25 7.68 0.67 1.55
N SER A 26 8.82 0.06 1.20
CA SER A 26 9.09 -1.36 1.52
C SER A 26 9.22 -1.63 3.02
N GLU A 27 9.87 -0.72 3.76
CA GLU A 27 10.02 -0.79 5.21
C GLU A 27 8.66 -0.65 5.91
N ILE A 28 7.92 0.42 5.58
CA ILE A 28 6.60 0.69 6.17
C ILE A 28 5.59 -0.40 5.79
N TYR A 29 5.65 -0.91 4.55
CA TYR A 29 4.84 -2.03 4.11
C TYR A 29 5.06 -3.24 5.01
N ARG A 30 6.31 -3.66 5.21
CA ARG A 30 6.65 -4.85 6.00
C ARG A 30 6.22 -4.69 7.47
N GLU A 31 6.43 -3.50 8.04
CA GLU A 31 6.25 -3.28 9.47
C GLU A 31 4.81 -2.97 9.86
N SER A 32 4.07 -2.27 9.01
CA SER A 32 2.75 -1.72 9.37
C SER A 32 1.60 -2.20 8.47
N VAL A 33 1.85 -2.59 7.22
CA VAL A 33 0.78 -2.93 6.26
C VAL A 33 0.62 -4.44 6.11
N LEU A 34 1.71 -5.15 5.82
CA LEU A 34 1.73 -6.60 5.58
C LEU A 34 1.06 -7.41 6.71
N PRO A 35 1.28 -7.12 8.01
CA PRO A 35 0.62 -7.86 9.09
C PRO A 35 -0.91 -7.77 9.06
N ASN A 36 -1.45 -6.74 8.41
CA ASN A 36 -2.87 -6.42 8.35
C ASN A 36 -3.49 -6.74 6.97
N LEU A 37 -2.69 -7.24 6.02
CA LEU A 37 -3.08 -7.45 4.63
C LEU A 37 -3.72 -8.83 4.43
N LEU A 38 -4.96 -8.96 4.92
CA LEU A 38 -5.76 -10.18 4.92
C LEU A 38 -6.49 -10.41 3.57
N PRO A 39 -6.94 -11.64 3.27
CA PRO A 39 -7.70 -11.94 2.06
C PRO A 39 -8.92 -11.02 1.87
N GLY A 40 -9.15 -10.59 0.63
CA GLY A 40 -10.25 -9.69 0.26
C GLY A 40 -9.92 -8.20 0.36
N LYS A 41 -8.76 -7.83 0.91
CA LYS A 41 -8.25 -6.45 0.85
C LYS A 41 -7.58 -6.15 -0.49
N THR A 42 -7.47 -4.87 -0.83
CA THR A 42 -6.74 -4.38 -2.01
C THR A 42 -5.59 -3.47 -1.61
N LEU A 43 -4.40 -3.74 -2.13
CA LEU A 43 -3.23 -2.87 -2.04
C LEU A 43 -3.08 -2.04 -3.32
N MET A 44 -3.06 -0.72 -3.19
CA MET A 44 -3.01 0.23 -4.30
C MET A 44 -1.75 1.08 -4.28
N PHE A 45 -1.28 1.42 -5.49
CA PHE A 45 -0.13 2.28 -5.70
C PHE A 45 -0.44 3.41 -6.69
N ALA A 46 0.30 4.52 -6.59
CA ALA A 46 0.36 5.57 -7.63
C ALA A 46 1.56 5.42 -8.57
N HIS A 47 2.52 4.56 -8.23
CA HIS A 47 3.70 4.22 -9.02
C HIS A 47 4.06 2.75 -8.78
N GLY A 48 4.37 2.01 -9.85
CA GLY A 48 4.69 0.58 -9.78
C GLY A 48 6.12 0.23 -9.35
N PHE A 49 6.97 1.17 -8.92
CA PHE A 49 8.39 0.91 -8.63
C PHE A 49 8.61 -0.30 -7.71
N ASN A 50 7.96 -0.32 -6.54
CA ASN A 50 8.18 -1.36 -5.54
C ASN A 50 7.63 -2.74 -5.94
N ILE A 51 6.59 -2.79 -6.78
CA ILE A 51 6.06 -4.04 -7.32
C ILE A 51 6.94 -4.54 -8.47
N HIS A 52 7.32 -3.65 -9.40
CA HIS A 52 8.12 -4.01 -10.56
C HIS A 52 9.51 -4.52 -10.21
N TYR A 53 10.16 -3.93 -9.20
CA TYR A 53 11.49 -4.32 -8.73
C TYR A 53 11.45 -5.27 -7.53
N GLU A 54 10.29 -5.86 -7.22
CA GLU A 54 10.13 -6.86 -6.17
C GLU A 54 10.53 -6.42 -4.75
N ALA A 55 10.64 -5.12 -4.49
CA ALA A 55 10.89 -4.56 -3.16
C ALA A 55 9.68 -4.74 -2.22
N ILE A 56 8.48 -4.87 -2.79
CA ILE A 56 7.26 -5.29 -2.10
C ILE A 56 6.71 -6.53 -2.79
N LYS A 57 6.44 -7.57 -2.00
CA LYS A 57 5.80 -8.82 -2.44
C LYS A 57 4.48 -9.01 -1.68
N PRO A 58 3.34 -8.63 -2.28
CA PRO A 58 2.01 -8.85 -1.69
C PRO A 58 1.68 -10.35 -1.59
N PRO A 59 0.88 -10.77 -0.60
CA PRO A 59 0.31 -12.12 -0.58
C PRO A 59 -0.53 -12.37 -1.83
N GLU A 60 -0.55 -13.61 -2.32
CA GLU A 60 -1.36 -13.99 -3.50
C GLU A 60 -2.87 -13.82 -3.29
N SER A 61 -3.32 -13.77 -2.03
CA SER A 61 -4.72 -13.59 -1.64
C SER A 61 -5.19 -12.14 -1.62
N VAL A 62 -4.35 -11.19 -2.05
CA VAL A 62 -4.60 -9.75 -1.97
C VAL A 62 -4.57 -9.17 -3.37
N ASP A 63 -5.60 -8.42 -3.73
CA ASP A 63 -5.64 -7.71 -5.01
C ASP A 63 -4.62 -6.57 -5.02
N VAL A 64 -3.88 -6.44 -6.12
CA VAL A 64 -2.90 -5.38 -6.32
C VAL A 64 -3.30 -4.55 -7.52
N SER A 65 -3.46 -3.24 -7.34
CA SER A 65 -3.83 -2.34 -8.43
C SER A 65 -3.05 -1.02 -8.41
N MET A 66 -3.10 -0.28 -9.52
CA MET A 66 -2.41 0.99 -9.66
C MET A 66 -3.31 2.02 -10.32
N VAL A 67 -3.38 3.21 -9.72
CA VAL A 67 -4.00 4.41 -10.31
C VAL A 67 -2.95 5.51 -10.26
N ALA A 68 -2.42 5.86 -11.44
CA ALA A 68 -1.26 6.77 -11.57
C ALA A 68 -1.62 8.05 -12.33
N PRO A 69 -2.11 9.11 -11.64
CA PRO A 69 -2.42 10.39 -12.25
C PRO A 69 -1.24 10.98 -13.03
N LYS A 70 -1.53 11.68 -14.13
CA LYS A 70 -0.53 12.35 -14.98
C LYS A 70 -0.45 13.86 -14.71
N ALA A 71 -0.63 14.22 -13.44
CA ALA A 71 -0.54 15.58 -12.95
C ALA A 71 0.02 15.59 -11.51
N PRO A 72 0.59 16.71 -11.05
CA PRO A 72 0.91 16.91 -9.64
C PRO A 72 -0.34 16.82 -8.75
N GLY A 73 -0.15 16.52 -7.47
CA GLY A 73 -1.25 16.35 -6.52
C GLY A 73 -1.66 17.60 -5.71
N HIS A 74 -1.10 18.78 -6.03
CA HIS A 74 -1.42 20.03 -5.33
C HIS A 74 -2.82 20.57 -5.67
#